data_AF-A0A972IKH0-F1
#
_entry.id   AF-A0A972IKH0-F1
#
_cell.length_a   1.000
_cell.length_b   1.000
_cell.length_c   1.000
_cell.angle_alpha   90.00
_cell.angle_beta   90.00
_cell.angle_gamma   90.00
#
_symmetry.space_group_name_H-M   'P 1'
#
loop_
_entity.id
_entity.type
_entity.pdbx_description
1 polymer ?
#
loop_
_entity_poly.entity_id
_entity_poly.type
_entity_poly.pdbx_seq_one_letter_code
_entity_poly.pdbx_strand_id
1 'polypeptide(L)'
;MEPTFVLTQLDATDSALEISYRINNNSDQEIWLCKNLGSVFQYFSSEVSMTDDGETLLVRRRLDVPITGFAEQVFGSFIRIPRASSLGETALFPLPVRPHRVTLPARGRDEAIKYVKRLRIEVGYYSGDLLQMISRMLEDAPSDPQAEHVDDVGYPTDAIGWFGNSIWFNKLNEIVPDRNKQVVIPWTNQSLKGEQVLHAVIGNLHVPYVEKADFMKSSLESLQDCTRAEVHYQPSLFEYLFPHPIQQGVLDYDERRYLQAQKRLLVEDPILISGLINGISKEKDRNSCSSCILPDRSTMAHVVCYRGHERLASFVVYDGTTIVTDDRRCYRYLEEPASIRTITSAIEWVEPFRLRVACAANLSTLWYRLRLYHQAERLHLENSPSGGQVVYPASERWCDAMLQILQIAEHAVKAYECPDAGEGPCTYAMNSNCEPDSPGDTVLLFETKPGWNQHGGPELFTFDNHEPKGGCVLLNDGTVKFIRTEEELHALRWK
;
A
#
# COMPACT_ATOMS: atom_id res chain seq x y z
N MET A 1 -19.04 5.95 21.26
CA MET A 1 -19.48 4.54 21.19
C MET A 1 -18.34 3.76 20.58
N GLU A 2 -18.17 2.48 20.90
CA GLU A 2 -17.10 1.69 20.28
C GLU A 2 -17.43 1.36 18.81
N PRO A 3 -16.42 1.09 17.97
CA PRO A 3 -16.64 0.55 16.64
C PRO A 3 -17.37 -0.79 16.70
N THR A 4 -18.19 -1.08 15.69
CA THR A 4 -19.00 -2.30 15.65
C THR A 4 -18.73 -3.12 14.39
N PHE A 5 -18.75 -4.44 14.55
CA PHE A 5 -18.70 -5.40 13.44
C PHE A 5 -20.11 -5.89 13.13
N VAL A 6 -20.52 -5.76 11.87
CA VAL A 6 -21.87 -6.16 11.41
C VAL A 6 -21.70 -7.13 10.25
N LEU A 7 -22.04 -8.39 10.46
CA LEU A 7 -22.13 -9.37 9.37
C LEU A 7 -23.30 -8.98 8.45
N THR A 8 -23.02 -8.81 7.17
CA THR A 8 -24.04 -8.42 6.16
C THR A 8 -24.45 -9.59 5.29
N GLN A 9 -23.52 -10.49 4.97
CA GLN A 9 -23.78 -11.68 4.18
C GLN A 9 -22.87 -12.83 4.61
N LEU A 10 -23.41 -14.05 4.56
CA LEU A 10 -22.68 -15.29 4.74
C LEU A 10 -23.22 -16.28 3.73
N ASP A 11 -22.37 -16.69 2.79
CA ASP A 11 -22.72 -17.66 1.77
C ASP A 11 -21.67 -18.76 1.70
N ALA A 12 -22.13 -20.01 1.66
CA ALA A 12 -21.27 -21.18 1.54
C ALA A 12 -21.72 -21.95 0.30
N THR A 13 -20.98 -21.76 -0.79
CA THR A 13 -21.19 -22.45 -2.06
C THR A 13 -20.39 -23.75 -2.10
N ASP A 14 -20.51 -24.50 -3.20
CA ASP A 14 -19.67 -25.70 -3.41
C ASP A 14 -18.18 -25.37 -3.61
N SER A 15 -17.85 -24.14 -4.03
CA SER A 15 -16.48 -23.74 -4.38
C SER A 15 -15.83 -22.75 -3.41
N ALA A 16 -16.62 -21.98 -2.67
CA ALA A 16 -16.12 -20.95 -1.75
C ALA A 16 -17.05 -20.67 -0.58
N LEU A 17 -16.45 -20.29 0.55
CA LEU A 17 -17.10 -19.57 1.65
C LEU A 17 -16.90 -18.07 1.43
N GLU A 18 -17.98 -17.31 1.31
CA GLU A 18 -18.00 -15.86 1.15
C GLU A 18 -18.64 -15.20 2.38
N ILE A 19 -17.96 -14.20 2.93
CA ILE A 19 -18.38 -13.51 4.15
C ILE A 19 -18.28 -12.02 3.90
N SER A 20 -19.41 -11.34 3.81
CA SER A 20 -19.44 -9.87 3.75
C SER A 20 -19.80 -9.30 5.12
N TYR A 21 -19.08 -8.26 5.52
CA TYR A 21 -19.32 -7.57 6.77
C TYR A 21 -18.99 -6.08 6.64
N ARG A 22 -19.49 -5.31 7.59
CA ARG A 22 -19.26 -3.88 7.71
C ARG A 22 -18.73 -3.56 9.10
N ILE A 23 -17.66 -2.77 9.13
CA ILE A 23 -17.11 -2.19 10.35
C ILE A 23 -17.58 -0.74 10.40
N ASN A 24 -18.34 -0.37 11.43
CA ASN A 24 -18.82 0.99 11.62
C ASN A 24 -18.00 1.66 12.73
N ASN A 25 -17.32 2.76 12.41
CA ASN A 25 -16.70 3.59 13.43
C ASN A 25 -17.74 4.59 13.99
N ASN A 26 -18.44 4.15 15.03
CA ASN A 26 -19.40 4.98 15.77
C ASN A 26 -18.74 5.76 16.93
N SER A 27 -17.41 5.75 17.01
CA SER A 27 -16.69 6.51 18.02
C SER A 27 -16.58 7.99 17.66
N ASP A 28 -16.26 8.79 18.67
CA ASP A 28 -15.95 10.21 18.53
C ASP A 28 -14.53 10.44 17.99
N GLN A 29 -13.73 9.38 17.89
CA GLN A 29 -12.39 9.37 17.37
C GLN A 29 -12.33 8.61 16.04
N GLU A 30 -11.21 8.74 15.34
CA GLU A 30 -10.90 7.81 14.27
C GLU A 30 -10.34 6.50 14.83
N ILE A 31 -10.33 5.48 13.99
CA ILE A 31 -9.68 4.22 14.30
C ILE A 31 -8.74 3.82 13.18
N TRP A 32 -7.71 3.06 13.53
CA TRP A 32 -6.78 2.44 12.61
C TRP A 32 -7.02 0.94 12.61
N LEU A 33 -7.62 0.43 11.54
CA LEU A 33 -8.02 -0.98 11.41
C LEU A 33 -6.93 -1.79 10.71
N CYS A 34 -6.57 -2.95 11.26
CA CYS A 34 -5.64 -3.87 10.63
C CYS A 34 -6.26 -4.46 9.34
N LYS A 35 -5.79 -3.98 8.18
CA LYS A 35 -6.24 -4.39 6.84
C LYS A 35 -5.64 -5.72 6.40
N ASN A 36 -4.32 -5.89 6.58
CA ASN A 36 -3.55 -7.03 6.10
C ASN A 36 -2.46 -7.43 7.11
N LEU A 37 -2.00 -8.67 7.06
CA LEU A 37 -0.86 -9.20 7.82
C LEU A 37 0.17 -9.79 6.85
N GLY A 38 1.47 -9.74 7.13
CA GLY A 38 2.44 -10.36 6.23
C GLY A 38 3.89 -10.04 6.55
N SER A 39 4.82 -10.43 5.68
CA SER A 39 6.18 -9.89 5.70
C SER A 39 6.27 -8.65 4.81
N VAL A 40 7.39 -7.92 4.85
CA VAL A 40 7.64 -6.76 3.95
C VAL A 40 7.43 -7.14 2.49
N PHE A 41 7.73 -8.40 2.15
CA PHE A 41 7.65 -8.92 0.78
C PHE A 41 6.36 -9.68 0.53
N GLN A 42 5.69 -10.22 1.56
CA GLN A 42 4.53 -11.10 1.39
C GLN A 42 3.35 -10.63 2.24
N TYR A 43 2.46 -9.81 1.67
CA TYR A 43 1.23 -9.41 2.34
C TYR A 43 0.14 -10.47 2.15
N PHE A 44 -0.31 -11.05 3.25
CA PHE A 44 -1.50 -11.87 3.33
C PHE A 44 -2.70 -11.03 3.75
N SER A 45 -3.90 -11.46 3.37
CA SER A 45 -5.10 -10.74 3.80
C SER A 45 -5.37 -11.01 5.29
N SER A 46 -5.24 -12.27 5.71
CA SER A 46 -5.51 -12.71 7.08
C SER A 46 -4.81 -14.02 7.40
N GLU A 47 -4.59 -14.28 8.68
CA GLU A 47 -4.30 -15.62 9.19
C GLU A 47 -5.59 -16.45 9.22
N VAL A 48 -5.52 -17.68 8.72
CA VAL A 48 -6.64 -18.63 8.64
C VAL A 48 -6.20 -19.96 9.22
N SER A 49 -6.91 -20.51 10.20
CA SER A 49 -6.59 -21.84 10.73
C SER A 49 -7.76 -22.47 11.48
N MET A 50 -7.80 -23.80 11.54
CA MET A 50 -8.66 -24.48 12.50
C MET A 50 -8.11 -24.31 13.92
N THR A 51 -8.93 -23.97 14.92
CA THR A 51 -8.49 -23.91 16.32
C THR A 51 -8.26 -25.30 16.91
N ASP A 52 -7.75 -25.38 18.15
CA ASP A 52 -7.44 -26.65 18.80
C ASP A 52 -8.69 -27.51 19.10
N ASP A 53 -9.89 -26.91 19.09
CA ASP A 53 -11.15 -27.63 19.22
C ASP A 53 -11.50 -28.51 18.01
N GLY A 54 -10.81 -28.33 16.88
CA GLY A 54 -11.05 -29.06 15.64
C GLY A 54 -12.36 -28.69 14.92
N GLU A 55 -13.10 -27.70 15.38
CA GLU A 55 -14.44 -27.33 14.89
C GLU A 55 -14.59 -25.85 14.53
N THR A 56 -13.70 -24.99 15.02
CA THR A 56 -13.73 -23.54 14.78
C THR A 56 -12.68 -23.13 13.75
N LEU A 57 -13.11 -22.50 12.66
CA LEU A 57 -12.24 -21.78 11.74
C LEU A 57 -11.98 -20.37 12.30
N LEU A 58 -10.72 -20.08 12.60
CA LEU A 58 -10.23 -18.77 12.97
C LEU A 58 -9.78 -18.02 11.72
N VAL A 59 -10.31 -16.80 11.54
CA VAL A 59 -9.84 -15.81 10.57
C VAL A 59 -9.39 -14.58 11.37
N ARG A 60 -8.10 -14.24 11.30
CA ARG A 60 -7.49 -13.23 12.17
C ARG A 60 -6.67 -12.20 11.39
N ARG A 61 -6.83 -10.93 11.76
CA ARG A 61 -6.03 -9.78 11.32
C ARG A 61 -5.72 -8.87 12.50
N ARG A 62 -4.69 -9.15 13.28
CA ARG A 62 -4.23 -8.32 14.40
C ARG A 62 -2.78 -8.66 14.76
N LEU A 63 -2.08 -7.75 15.42
CA LEU A 63 -0.68 -7.96 15.80
C LEU A 63 -0.47 -8.25 17.28
N ASP A 64 -1.39 -7.87 18.15
CA ASP A 64 -1.35 -8.15 19.58
C ASP A 64 -1.77 -9.60 19.88
N VAL A 65 -0.96 -10.53 19.35
CA VAL A 65 -1.03 -11.97 19.57
C VAL A 65 0.38 -12.52 19.73
N PRO A 66 0.55 -13.59 20.54
CA PRO A 66 1.84 -14.25 20.65
C PRO A 66 2.18 -14.96 19.33
N ILE A 67 3.43 -14.84 18.89
CA ILE A 67 3.98 -15.64 17.78
C ILE A 67 4.63 -16.88 18.37
N THR A 68 4.32 -18.04 17.79
CA THR A 68 4.84 -19.34 18.25
C THR A 68 5.55 -20.14 17.16
N GLY A 69 5.50 -19.67 15.90
CA GLY A 69 6.29 -20.20 14.79
C GLY A 69 7.17 -19.09 14.21
N PHE A 70 8.47 -19.34 14.03
CA PHE A 70 9.42 -18.32 13.57
C PHE A 70 9.97 -18.66 12.19
N ALA A 71 9.88 -17.71 11.26
CA ALA A 71 10.73 -17.67 10.06
C ALA A 71 10.96 -16.21 9.61
N GLU A 72 9.92 -15.40 9.53
CA GLU A 72 9.99 -14.01 9.03
C GLU A 72 9.33 -13.01 9.99
N GLN A 73 9.79 -11.75 9.95
CA GLN A 73 9.16 -10.66 10.68
C GLN A 73 7.76 -10.40 10.14
N VAL A 74 6.78 -10.35 11.04
CA VAL A 74 5.39 -10.04 10.71
C VAL A 74 5.16 -8.54 10.78
N PHE A 75 4.39 -8.03 9.85
CA PHE A 75 3.94 -6.65 9.72
C PHE A 75 2.42 -6.65 9.55
N GLY A 76 1.78 -5.63 10.13
CA GLY A 76 0.38 -5.33 9.91
C GLY A 76 0.26 -4.02 9.13
N SER A 77 -0.56 -4.02 8.10
CA SER A 77 -0.94 -2.78 7.43
C SER A 77 -2.26 -2.31 8.01
N PHE A 78 -2.27 -1.10 8.55
CA PHE A 78 -3.42 -0.46 9.17
C PHE A 78 -3.95 0.64 8.28
N ILE A 79 -5.28 0.76 8.21
CA ILE A 79 -5.96 1.85 7.49
C ILE A 79 -6.81 2.69 8.44
N ARG A 80 -6.81 3.99 8.20
CA ARG A 80 -7.58 4.97 8.94
C ARG A 80 -9.05 4.93 8.52
N ILE A 81 -9.94 4.76 9.48
CA ILE A 81 -11.39 4.86 9.33
C ILE A 81 -11.86 6.09 10.11
N PRO A 82 -12.25 7.19 9.43
CA PRO A 82 -12.69 8.41 10.08
C PRO A 82 -13.89 8.21 11.02
N ARG A 83 -14.10 9.15 11.94
CA ARG A 83 -15.30 9.21 12.79
C ARG A 83 -16.58 9.14 11.94
N ALA A 84 -17.60 8.47 12.46
CA ALA A 84 -18.91 8.32 11.81
C ALA A 84 -18.85 7.78 10.37
N SER A 85 -17.86 6.95 10.07
CA SER A 85 -17.70 6.30 8.77
C SER A 85 -17.73 4.78 8.92
N SER A 86 -17.88 4.09 7.80
CA SER A 86 -17.93 2.64 7.76
C SER A 86 -17.07 2.08 6.64
N LEU A 87 -16.48 0.93 6.88
CA LEU A 87 -15.78 0.13 5.88
C LEU A 87 -16.53 -1.18 5.68
N GLY A 88 -16.92 -1.47 4.44
CA GLY A 88 -17.43 -2.79 4.06
C GLY A 88 -16.30 -3.63 3.46
N GLU A 89 -16.30 -4.92 3.76
CA GLU A 89 -15.34 -5.90 3.23
C GLU A 89 -16.05 -7.22 2.95
N THR A 90 -15.54 -7.94 1.95
CA THR A 90 -15.93 -9.31 1.61
C THR A 90 -14.71 -10.22 1.68
N ALA A 91 -14.75 -11.22 2.55
CA ALA A 91 -13.73 -12.23 2.70
C ALA A 91 -14.13 -13.50 1.93
N LEU A 92 -13.25 -13.97 1.03
CA LEU A 92 -13.48 -15.11 0.16
C LEU A 92 -12.47 -16.22 0.48
N PHE A 93 -12.97 -17.43 0.76
CA PHE A 93 -12.18 -18.61 1.09
C PHE A 93 -12.55 -19.76 0.15
N PRO A 94 -11.66 -20.17 -0.78
CA PRO A 94 -11.91 -21.33 -1.63
C PRO A 94 -12.07 -22.61 -0.80
N LEU A 95 -12.94 -23.51 -1.24
CA LEU A 95 -13.21 -24.78 -0.58
C LEU A 95 -12.42 -25.95 -1.20
N PRO A 96 -11.93 -26.91 -0.39
CA PRO A 96 -11.88 -26.85 1.07
C PRO A 96 -10.96 -25.72 1.56
N VAL A 97 -11.36 -25.08 2.67
CA VAL A 97 -10.54 -24.03 3.31
C VAL A 97 -9.22 -24.65 3.75
N ARG A 98 -8.13 -23.95 3.45
CA ARG A 98 -6.77 -24.37 3.84
C ARG A 98 -6.17 -23.38 4.83
N PRO A 99 -5.35 -23.87 5.78
CA PRO A 99 -4.68 -22.99 6.73
C PRO A 99 -3.74 -22.06 5.99
N HIS A 100 -3.65 -20.85 6.51
CA HIS A 100 -2.63 -19.88 6.20
C HIS A 100 -2.19 -19.23 7.51
N ARG A 101 -1.03 -19.65 8.00
CA ARG A 101 -0.54 -19.27 9.33
C ARG A 101 0.52 -18.20 9.21
N VAL A 102 0.36 -17.12 9.98
CA VAL A 102 1.31 -16.02 10.02
C VAL A 102 2.01 -16.00 11.38
N THR A 103 1.24 -16.15 12.46
CA THR A 103 1.71 -16.10 13.85
C THR A 103 1.67 -17.47 14.52
N LEU A 104 0.81 -18.36 14.02
CA LEU A 104 0.65 -19.72 14.51
C LEU A 104 1.73 -20.66 13.95
N PRO A 105 2.11 -21.71 14.70
CA PRO A 105 3.12 -22.64 14.25
C PRO A 105 2.54 -23.57 13.19
N ALA A 106 3.40 -24.07 12.30
CA ALA A 106 2.99 -25.12 11.37
C ALA A 106 2.48 -26.34 12.16
N ARG A 107 1.30 -26.84 11.79
CA ARG A 107 0.80 -28.13 12.29
C ARG A 107 1.21 -29.26 11.34
N GLY A 108 1.19 -30.48 11.86
CA GLY A 108 1.37 -31.69 11.04
C GLY A 108 0.36 -31.70 9.89
N ARG A 109 0.81 -32.14 8.70
CA ARG A 109 -0.05 -32.26 7.53
C ARG A 109 -1.10 -33.34 7.79
N ASP A 110 -2.37 -33.00 7.59
CA ASP A 110 -3.49 -33.94 7.68
C ASP A 110 -4.39 -33.73 6.46
N GLU A 111 -4.44 -34.75 5.61
CA GLU A 111 -5.19 -34.72 4.35
C GLU A 111 -6.69 -35.01 4.54
N ALA A 112 -7.10 -35.41 5.75
CA ALA A 112 -8.51 -35.68 6.02
C ALA A 112 -9.33 -34.38 5.98
N ILE A 113 -10.45 -34.41 5.25
CA ILE A 113 -11.42 -33.32 5.24
C ILE A 113 -12.13 -33.29 6.59
N LYS A 114 -12.01 -32.16 7.28
CA LYS A 114 -12.75 -31.83 8.50
C LYS A 114 -13.87 -30.85 8.15
N TYR A 115 -14.89 -30.76 8.98
CA TYR A 115 -15.99 -29.83 8.78
C TYR A 115 -16.02 -28.80 9.91
N VAL A 116 -15.81 -27.55 9.53
CA VAL A 116 -15.92 -26.38 10.38
C VAL A 116 -17.39 -26.20 10.78
N LYS A 117 -17.65 -26.10 12.09
CA LYS A 117 -18.96 -25.83 12.68
C LYS A 117 -19.12 -24.39 13.13
N ARG A 118 -18.00 -23.71 13.40
CA ARG A 118 -17.98 -22.32 13.87
C ARG A 118 -16.93 -21.53 13.11
N LEU A 119 -17.22 -20.26 12.88
CA LEU A 119 -16.28 -19.30 12.33
C LEU A 119 -16.08 -18.18 13.33
N ARG A 120 -14.82 -17.88 13.62
CA ARG A 120 -14.41 -16.78 14.49
C ARG A 120 -13.58 -15.80 13.67
N ILE A 121 -14.06 -14.58 13.53
CA ILE A 121 -13.35 -13.49 12.86
C ILE A 121 -12.78 -12.55 13.92
N GLU A 122 -11.52 -12.18 13.81
CA GLU A 122 -10.85 -11.21 14.68
C GLU A 122 -10.15 -10.14 13.84
N VAL A 123 -10.47 -8.87 14.07
CA VAL A 123 -9.82 -7.73 13.42
C VAL A 123 -9.34 -6.75 14.48
N GLY A 124 -8.04 -6.53 14.53
CA GLY A 124 -7.39 -5.61 15.44
C GLY A 124 -7.55 -4.17 14.99
N TYR A 125 -7.69 -3.25 15.95
CA TYR A 125 -7.72 -1.83 15.67
C TYR A 125 -7.14 -1.00 16.81
N TYR A 126 -6.64 0.20 16.49
CA TYR A 126 -6.26 1.21 17.47
C TYR A 126 -7.27 2.37 17.41
N SER A 127 -7.61 2.94 18.56
CA SER A 127 -8.42 4.16 18.64
C SER A 127 -7.53 5.40 18.70
N GLY A 128 -7.96 6.49 18.05
CA GLY A 128 -7.21 7.75 18.01
C GLY A 128 -6.15 7.78 16.91
N ASP A 129 -5.15 8.65 17.08
CA ASP A 129 -4.09 8.85 16.10
C ASP A 129 -2.91 7.88 16.35
N LEU A 130 -2.94 6.74 15.66
CA LEU A 130 -1.90 5.71 15.74
C LEU A 130 -0.51 6.23 15.35
N LEU A 131 -0.44 7.10 14.34
CA LEU A 131 0.84 7.64 13.87
C LEU A 131 1.44 8.56 14.94
N GLN A 132 0.64 9.48 15.48
CA GLN A 132 1.08 10.35 16.56
C GLN A 132 1.47 9.56 17.81
N MET A 133 0.76 8.46 18.13
CA MET A 133 1.12 7.57 19.23
C MET A 133 2.50 6.95 19.03
N ILE A 134 2.76 6.38 17.84
CA ILE A 134 4.06 5.79 17.51
C ILE A 134 5.15 6.87 17.49
N SER A 135 4.88 8.03 16.89
CA SER A 135 5.84 9.14 16.84
C SER A 135 6.26 9.59 18.23
N ARG A 136 5.32 9.81 19.16
CA ARG A 136 5.67 10.20 20.54
C ARG A 136 6.50 9.12 21.23
N MET A 137 6.11 7.86 21.09
CA MET A 137 6.87 6.75 21.66
C MET A 137 8.30 6.69 21.12
N LEU A 138 8.52 7.02 19.84
CA LEU A 138 9.85 7.07 19.23
C LEU A 138 10.63 8.34 19.59
N GLU A 139 9.96 9.46 19.87
CA GLU A 139 10.58 10.71 20.33
C GLU A 139 10.99 10.65 21.80
N ASP A 140 10.20 9.96 22.63
CA ASP A 140 10.47 9.76 24.06
C ASP A 140 11.55 8.67 24.31
N ALA A 141 11.91 7.91 23.28
CA ALA A 141 12.92 6.86 23.36
C ALA A 141 14.34 7.44 23.50
N PRO A 142 15.25 6.79 24.25
CA PRO A 142 16.66 7.18 24.30
C PRO A 142 17.29 7.22 22.91
N SER A 143 18.18 8.19 22.67
CA SER A 143 18.79 8.42 21.35
C SER A 143 19.68 7.28 20.82
N ASP A 144 20.07 6.31 21.67
CA ASP A 144 20.83 5.12 21.29
C ASP A 144 20.05 3.81 21.59
N PRO A 145 19.05 3.45 20.75
CA PRO A 145 18.15 2.35 21.03
C PRO A 145 18.75 0.95 20.79
N GLN A 146 19.91 0.83 20.13
CA GLN A 146 20.37 -0.49 19.69
C GLN A 146 21.07 -1.33 20.76
N ALA A 147 21.54 -0.73 21.85
CA ALA A 147 22.19 -1.48 22.94
C ALA A 147 21.21 -1.93 24.05
N GLU A 148 20.09 -1.22 24.24
CA GLU A 148 19.17 -1.47 25.37
C GLU A 148 17.91 -2.27 24.98
N HIS A 149 17.48 -2.23 23.72
CA HIS A 149 16.18 -2.79 23.31
C HIS A 149 16.25 -4.17 22.64
N VAL A 150 17.42 -4.81 22.61
CA VAL A 150 17.58 -6.19 22.09
C VAL A 150 17.98 -7.16 23.19
N ASP A 151 17.48 -8.39 23.14
CA ASP A 151 17.93 -9.47 24.02
C ASP A 151 19.33 -9.97 23.63
N ASP A 152 19.88 -10.92 24.39
CA ASP A 152 21.21 -11.50 24.15
C ASP A 152 21.35 -12.18 22.76
N VAL A 153 20.24 -12.42 22.07
CA VAL A 153 20.19 -13.05 20.73
C VAL A 153 19.92 -12.00 19.63
N GLY A 154 19.76 -10.73 19.99
CA GLY A 154 19.52 -9.62 19.07
C GLY A 154 18.04 -9.41 18.73
N TYR A 155 17.10 -10.03 19.46
CA TYR A 155 15.68 -9.83 19.24
C TYR A 155 15.16 -8.61 19.99
N PRO A 156 14.35 -7.75 19.35
CA PRO A 156 13.73 -6.64 20.05
C PRO A 156 12.85 -7.08 21.23
N THR A 157 13.06 -6.45 22.38
CA THR A 157 12.36 -6.76 23.64
C THR A 157 11.11 -5.91 23.87
N ASP A 158 10.99 -4.77 23.18
CA ASP A 158 9.86 -3.85 23.28
C ASP A 158 9.52 -3.18 21.94
N ALA A 159 8.51 -2.32 21.95
CA ALA A 159 7.95 -1.72 20.75
C ALA A 159 8.99 -0.83 20.05
N ILE A 160 9.79 -0.09 20.82
CA ILE A 160 10.84 0.79 20.29
C ILE A 160 11.86 -0.04 19.52
N GLY A 161 12.34 -1.15 20.09
CA GLY A 161 13.26 -2.05 19.38
C GLY A 161 12.67 -2.59 18.07
N TRP A 162 11.36 -2.91 18.04
CA TRP A 162 10.68 -3.39 16.83
C TRP A 162 10.47 -2.30 15.78
N PHE A 163 10.12 -1.08 16.20
CA PHE A 163 9.95 0.08 15.33
C PHE A 163 11.28 0.71 14.92
N GLY A 164 12.40 0.33 15.55
CA GLY A 164 13.66 1.02 15.41
C GLY A 164 13.54 2.50 15.82
N ASN A 165 14.25 3.37 15.13
CA ASN A 165 14.10 4.83 15.29
C ASN A 165 13.06 5.40 14.31
N SER A 166 12.74 6.69 14.45
CA SER A 166 11.82 7.40 13.54
C SER A 166 12.22 7.28 12.07
N ILE A 167 13.53 7.26 11.77
CA ILE A 167 14.06 7.10 10.41
C ILE A 167 13.66 5.74 9.84
N TRP A 168 13.89 4.66 10.57
CA TRP A 168 13.54 3.31 10.13
C TRP A 168 12.02 3.15 9.96
N PHE A 169 11.22 3.65 10.91
CA PHE A 169 9.76 3.55 10.83
C PHE A 169 9.20 4.26 9.59
N ASN A 170 9.71 5.44 9.27
CA ASN A 170 9.28 6.13 8.06
C ASN A 170 9.81 5.46 6.79
N LYS A 171 11.02 4.89 6.83
CA LYS A 171 11.57 4.08 5.72
C LYS A 171 10.67 2.89 5.41
N LEU A 172 10.22 2.17 6.43
CA LEU A 172 9.25 1.07 6.31
C LEU A 172 7.95 1.53 5.66
N ASN A 173 7.54 2.78 5.89
CA ASN A 173 6.32 3.37 5.35
C ASN A 173 6.50 4.07 3.99
N GLU A 174 7.69 4.04 3.38
CA GLU A 174 7.91 4.62 2.04
C GLU A 174 7.08 3.93 0.95
N ILE A 175 6.79 2.63 1.12
CA ILE A 175 5.98 1.85 0.20
C ILE A 175 4.48 2.19 0.27
N VAL A 176 4.05 2.99 1.25
CA VAL A 176 2.63 3.31 1.46
C VAL A 176 2.24 4.52 0.61
N PRO A 177 1.27 4.40 -0.32
CA PRO A 177 0.91 5.51 -1.22
C PRO A 177 0.34 6.74 -0.53
N ASP A 178 -0.40 6.56 0.57
CA ASP A 178 -1.03 7.63 1.34
C ASP A 178 -0.80 7.39 2.84
N ARG A 179 0.32 7.92 3.36
CA ARG A 179 0.73 7.73 4.76
C ARG A 179 -0.24 8.38 5.76
N ASN A 180 -1.13 9.27 5.32
CA ASN A 180 -2.16 9.86 6.18
C ASN A 180 -3.37 8.95 6.37
N LYS A 181 -3.49 7.91 5.55
CA LYS A 181 -4.59 6.93 5.58
C LYS A 181 -4.15 5.51 5.86
N GLN A 182 -2.88 5.21 5.67
CA GLN A 182 -2.36 3.87 5.84
C GLN A 182 -0.99 3.93 6.50
N VAL A 183 -0.71 2.92 7.33
CA VAL A 183 0.57 2.74 7.98
C VAL A 183 0.90 1.25 8.02
N VAL A 184 2.17 0.90 7.89
CA VAL A 184 2.70 -0.43 8.12
C VAL A 184 3.45 -0.40 9.44
N ILE A 185 3.09 -1.31 10.35
CA ILE A 185 3.73 -1.46 11.65
C ILE A 185 4.23 -2.91 11.79
N PRO A 186 5.44 -3.13 12.34
CA PRO A 186 5.91 -4.47 12.69
C PRO A 186 5.08 -5.06 13.83
N TRP A 187 5.04 -6.39 13.91
CA TRP A 187 4.66 -7.09 15.11
C TRP A 187 5.64 -6.74 16.23
N THR A 188 5.10 -6.40 17.40
CA THR A 188 5.89 -5.85 18.51
C THR A 188 6.00 -6.80 19.70
N ASN A 189 5.75 -8.10 19.52
CA ASN A 189 5.62 -9.04 20.65
C ASN A 189 4.69 -8.53 21.75
N GLN A 190 3.54 -7.97 21.34
CA GLN A 190 2.50 -7.45 22.23
C GLN A 190 2.96 -6.29 23.14
N SER A 191 4.11 -5.67 22.87
CA SER A 191 4.63 -4.55 23.65
C SER A 191 3.94 -3.22 23.29
N LEU A 192 3.52 -3.03 22.03
CA LEU A 192 2.68 -1.90 21.65
C LEU A 192 1.27 -2.09 22.24
N LYS A 193 0.91 -1.24 23.20
CA LYS A 193 -0.37 -1.30 23.90
C LYS A 193 -1.47 -0.54 23.15
N GLY A 194 -2.72 -0.91 23.42
CA GLY A 194 -3.90 -0.19 22.93
C GLY A 194 -4.60 -0.82 21.73
N GLU A 195 -4.10 -1.93 21.18
CA GLU A 195 -4.84 -2.68 20.18
C GLU A 195 -6.08 -3.31 20.82
N GLN A 196 -7.23 -2.99 20.25
CA GLN A 196 -8.53 -3.54 20.57
C GLN A 196 -8.96 -4.52 19.49
N VAL A 197 -9.97 -5.34 19.76
CA VAL A 197 -10.40 -6.41 18.85
C VAL A 197 -11.87 -6.28 18.53
N LEU A 198 -12.17 -6.16 17.25
CA LEU A 198 -13.49 -6.45 16.72
C LEU A 198 -13.56 -7.95 16.45
N HIS A 199 -14.59 -8.60 16.98
CA HIS A 199 -14.76 -10.02 16.75
C HIS A 199 -16.22 -10.41 16.47
N ALA A 200 -16.38 -11.47 15.69
CA ALA A 200 -17.66 -12.09 15.40
C ALA A 200 -17.51 -13.61 15.50
N VAL A 201 -18.55 -14.26 16.02
CA VAL A 201 -18.65 -15.72 16.09
C VAL A 201 -19.93 -16.14 15.39
N ILE A 202 -19.78 -17.01 14.40
CA ILE A 202 -20.85 -17.54 13.56
C ILE A 202 -20.88 -19.05 13.79
N GLY A 203 -22.03 -19.58 14.21
CA GLY A 203 -22.21 -21.02 14.45
C GLY A 203 -22.94 -21.71 13.31
N ASN A 204 -23.17 -23.02 13.49
CA ASN A 204 -23.96 -23.87 12.59
C ASN A 204 -23.43 -23.91 11.14
N LEU A 205 -22.11 -23.90 10.98
CA LEU A 205 -21.47 -24.04 9.67
C LEU A 205 -21.28 -25.52 9.30
N HIS A 206 -21.12 -25.76 8.01
CA HIS A 206 -20.70 -27.05 7.46
C HIS A 206 -19.69 -26.82 6.33
N VAL A 207 -18.55 -26.24 6.68
CA VAL A 207 -17.54 -25.81 5.70
C VAL A 207 -16.38 -26.81 5.69
N PRO A 208 -16.02 -27.40 4.53
CA PRO A 208 -14.91 -28.34 4.46
C PRO A 208 -13.57 -27.62 4.65
N TYR A 209 -12.70 -28.24 5.45
CA TYR A 209 -11.36 -27.76 5.78
C TYR A 209 -10.34 -28.89 5.62
N VAL A 210 -9.16 -28.58 5.10
CA VAL A 210 -8.06 -29.54 4.99
C VAL A 210 -6.80 -28.91 5.57
N GLU A 211 -6.13 -29.63 6.47
CA GLU A 211 -4.91 -29.22 7.15
C GLU A 211 -3.68 -29.48 6.26
N LYS A 212 -3.72 -28.93 5.04
CA LYS A 212 -2.68 -29.09 4.03
C LYS A 212 -2.41 -27.75 3.36
N ALA A 213 -1.20 -27.24 3.54
CA ALA A 213 -0.72 -26.01 2.91
C ALA A 213 -0.21 -26.25 1.48
N ASP A 214 -0.94 -27.05 0.68
CA ASP A 214 -0.56 -27.27 -0.71
C ASP A 214 -1.05 -26.11 -1.57
N PHE A 215 -0.17 -25.62 -2.45
CA PHE A 215 -0.52 -24.65 -3.48
C PHE A 215 -1.53 -25.26 -4.45
N MET A 216 -2.68 -24.61 -4.64
CA MET A 216 -3.67 -25.09 -5.59
C MET A 216 -3.18 -24.90 -7.01
N LYS A 217 -3.19 -25.98 -7.81
CA LYS A 217 -2.89 -25.88 -9.24
C LYS A 217 -3.97 -25.03 -9.92
N SER A 218 -3.58 -23.83 -10.38
CA SER A 218 -4.47 -22.90 -11.08
C SER A 218 -5.02 -23.48 -12.38
N SER A 219 -6.30 -23.22 -12.63
CA SER A 219 -7.05 -23.54 -13.85
C SER A 219 -6.72 -22.61 -15.04
N LEU A 220 -5.88 -21.59 -14.85
CA LEU A 220 -5.52 -20.60 -15.88
C LEU A 220 -4.50 -21.11 -16.94
N GLU A 221 -4.27 -22.42 -17.02
CA GLU A 221 -3.34 -23.04 -17.99
C GLU A 221 -3.78 -22.83 -19.45
N SER A 222 -5.07 -22.52 -19.69
CA SER A 222 -5.62 -22.27 -21.02
C SER A 222 -5.27 -20.90 -21.62
N LEU A 223 -4.63 -20.00 -20.86
CA LEU A 223 -4.37 -18.64 -21.31
C LEU A 223 -3.25 -18.49 -22.35
N GLN A 224 -2.41 -19.51 -22.56
CA GLN A 224 -1.26 -19.44 -23.47
C GLN A 224 -1.63 -19.09 -24.91
N ASP A 225 -2.83 -19.46 -25.34
CA ASP A 225 -3.34 -19.21 -26.68
C ASP A 225 -4.27 -17.98 -26.74
N CYS A 226 -4.26 -17.13 -25.71
CA CYS A 226 -5.04 -15.90 -25.70
C CYS A 226 -4.50 -14.94 -26.77
N THR A 227 -5.38 -14.50 -27.66
CA THR A 227 -5.06 -13.55 -28.74
C THR A 227 -5.69 -12.18 -28.49
N ARG A 228 -6.60 -12.06 -27.53
CA ARG A 228 -7.34 -10.84 -27.24
C ARG A 228 -7.83 -10.83 -25.79
N ALA A 229 -7.68 -9.71 -25.08
CA ALA A 229 -8.24 -9.51 -23.76
C ALA A 229 -9.15 -8.28 -23.73
N GLU A 230 -10.30 -8.39 -23.08
CA GLU A 230 -11.20 -7.27 -22.82
C GLU A 230 -11.17 -6.96 -21.32
N VAL A 231 -10.85 -5.71 -20.97
CA VAL A 231 -10.78 -5.25 -19.58
C VAL A 231 -11.93 -4.27 -19.34
N HIS A 232 -12.76 -4.56 -18.34
CA HIS A 232 -13.89 -3.75 -17.93
C HIS A 232 -13.64 -3.18 -16.54
N TYR A 233 -13.41 -1.87 -16.45
CA TYR A 233 -13.10 -1.20 -15.19
C TYR A 233 -14.37 -0.80 -14.45
N GLN A 234 -14.36 -0.93 -13.13
CA GLN A 234 -15.39 -0.40 -12.25
C GLN A 234 -14.75 0.33 -11.06
N PRO A 235 -15.23 1.55 -10.74
CA PRO A 235 -16.28 2.28 -11.44
C PRO A 235 -15.87 2.81 -12.83
N SER A 236 -14.60 3.11 -13.04
CA SER A 236 -14.01 3.47 -14.33
C SER A 236 -12.49 3.26 -14.33
N LEU A 237 -11.84 3.54 -15.47
CA LEU A 237 -10.39 3.55 -15.60
C LEU A 237 -9.73 4.57 -14.65
N PHE A 238 -10.36 5.72 -14.42
CA PHE A 238 -9.82 6.78 -13.56
C PHE A 238 -9.59 6.29 -12.12
N GLU A 239 -10.64 5.79 -11.46
CA GLU A 239 -10.51 5.33 -10.09
C GLU A 239 -9.61 4.10 -10.01
N TYR A 240 -9.66 3.21 -11.03
CA TYR A 240 -8.80 2.04 -11.06
C TYR A 240 -7.32 2.42 -11.13
N LEU A 241 -6.91 3.32 -12.00
CA LEU A 241 -5.51 3.73 -12.10
C LEU A 241 -5.08 4.64 -10.94
N PHE A 242 -5.95 5.55 -10.50
CA PHE A 242 -5.62 6.61 -9.55
C PHE A 242 -6.55 6.59 -8.33
N PRO A 243 -6.49 5.54 -7.48
CA PRO A 243 -7.42 5.39 -6.36
C PRO A 243 -7.19 6.40 -5.22
N HIS A 244 -6.05 7.09 -5.18
CA HIS A 244 -5.69 7.98 -4.07
C HIS A 244 -5.90 9.46 -4.42
N PRO A 245 -6.40 10.30 -3.50
CA PRO A 245 -6.63 11.73 -3.77
C PRO A 245 -5.39 12.49 -4.23
N ILE A 246 -4.20 12.16 -3.70
CA ILE A 246 -2.94 12.80 -4.13
C ILE A 246 -2.63 12.54 -5.62
N GLN A 247 -2.96 11.35 -6.12
CA GLN A 247 -2.81 10.99 -7.53
C GLN A 247 -3.86 11.72 -8.37
N GLN A 248 -5.08 11.84 -7.86
CA GLN A 248 -6.17 12.53 -8.57
C GLN A 248 -5.96 14.05 -8.62
N GLY A 249 -5.25 14.63 -7.65
CA GLY A 249 -5.03 16.06 -7.52
C GLY A 249 -4.18 16.69 -8.63
N VAL A 250 -3.40 15.90 -9.35
CA VAL A 250 -2.57 16.38 -10.48
C VAL A 250 -3.29 16.33 -11.83
N LEU A 251 -4.51 15.80 -11.86
CA LEU A 251 -5.36 15.77 -13.04
C LEU A 251 -6.42 16.87 -12.95
N ASP A 252 -6.65 17.59 -14.06
CA ASP A 252 -7.70 18.60 -14.10
C ASP A 252 -9.09 17.96 -14.21
N TYR A 253 -10.12 18.81 -14.31
CA TYR A 253 -11.49 18.35 -14.39
C TYR A 253 -11.77 17.55 -15.68
N ASP A 254 -11.26 17.99 -16.82
CA ASP A 254 -11.55 17.39 -18.13
C ASP A 254 -10.79 16.07 -18.30
N GLU A 255 -9.54 16.00 -17.82
CA GLU A 255 -8.74 14.77 -17.79
C GLU A 255 -9.42 13.69 -16.93
N ARG A 256 -9.88 14.05 -15.72
CA ARG A 256 -10.62 13.13 -14.84
C ARG A 256 -11.91 12.66 -15.50
N ARG A 257 -12.69 13.58 -16.09
CA ARG A 257 -13.93 13.26 -16.79
C ARG A 257 -13.68 12.33 -17.99
N TYR A 258 -12.61 12.58 -18.75
CA TYR A 258 -12.21 11.75 -19.88
C TYR A 258 -11.90 10.32 -19.43
N LEU A 259 -11.04 10.15 -18.41
CA LEU A 259 -10.70 8.84 -17.86
C LEU A 259 -11.92 8.15 -17.22
N GLN A 260 -12.83 8.90 -16.60
CA GLN A 260 -14.08 8.37 -16.04
C GLN A 260 -15.05 7.84 -17.09
N ALA A 261 -15.03 8.41 -18.29
CA ALA A 261 -15.82 7.91 -19.41
C ALA A 261 -15.25 6.57 -19.95
N GLN A 262 -13.97 6.28 -19.72
CA GLN A 262 -13.35 5.03 -20.15
C GLN A 262 -13.65 3.90 -19.17
N LYS A 263 -14.50 2.97 -19.59
CA LYS A 263 -14.90 1.79 -18.80
C LYS A 263 -14.46 0.47 -19.39
N ARG A 264 -14.00 0.48 -20.65
CA ARG A 264 -13.58 -0.71 -21.37
C ARG A 264 -12.29 -0.44 -22.11
N LEU A 265 -11.40 -1.40 -22.05
CA LEU A 265 -10.18 -1.45 -22.83
C LEU A 265 -10.13 -2.76 -23.60
N LEU A 266 -9.79 -2.68 -24.88
CA LEU A 266 -9.50 -3.83 -25.73
C LEU A 266 -7.98 -3.95 -25.88
N VAL A 267 -7.43 -5.10 -25.52
CA VAL A 267 -6.00 -5.41 -25.64
C VAL A 267 -5.84 -6.50 -26.69
N GLU A 268 -5.23 -6.15 -27.82
CA GLU A 268 -4.91 -7.06 -28.94
C GLU A 268 -3.40 -7.16 -29.21
N ASP A 269 -2.60 -6.32 -28.55
CA ASP A 269 -1.14 -6.37 -28.66
C ASP A 269 -0.60 -7.69 -28.07
N PRO A 270 0.09 -8.53 -28.87
CA PRO A 270 0.61 -9.81 -28.41
C PRO A 270 1.64 -9.70 -27.29
N ILE A 271 2.43 -8.61 -27.24
CA ILE A 271 3.43 -8.36 -26.20
C ILE A 271 2.72 -8.06 -24.87
N LEU A 272 1.70 -7.20 -24.89
CA LEU A 272 0.92 -6.88 -23.69
C LEU A 272 0.15 -8.08 -23.16
N ILE A 273 -0.46 -8.87 -24.06
CA ILE A 273 -1.15 -10.12 -23.70
C ILE A 273 -0.16 -11.12 -23.12
N SER A 274 1.00 -11.31 -23.74
CA SER A 274 2.05 -12.19 -23.20
C SER A 274 2.52 -11.71 -21.82
N GLY A 275 2.70 -10.40 -21.64
CA GLY A 275 2.99 -9.78 -20.34
C GLY A 275 1.95 -10.14 -19.27
N LEU A 276 0.65 -10.00 -19.59
CA LEU A 276 -0.45 -10.40 -18.72
C LEU A 276 -0.37 -11.87 -18.31
N ILE A 277 -0.26 -12.75 -19.30
CA ILE A 277 -0.24 -14.21 -19.10
C ILE A 277 0.97 -14.60 -18.24
N ASN A 278 2.14 -14.04 -18.55
CA ASN A 278 3.37 -14.30 -17.81
C ASN A 278 3.28 -13.79 -16.38
N GLY A 279 2.67 -12.62 -16.14
CA GLY A 279 2.42 -12.10 -14.81
C GLY A 279 1.55 -13.03 -13.97
N ILE A 280 0.41 -13.44 -14.53
CA ILE A 280 -0.50 -14.41 -13.88
C ILE A 280 0.20 -15.75 -13.62
N SER A 281 1.02 -16.22 -14.57
CA SER A 281 1.66 -17.53 -14.51
C SER A 281 2.82 -17.58 -13.53
N LYS A 282 3.66 -16.53 -13.45
CA LYS A 282 4.80 -16.48 -12.51
C LYS A 282 4.35 -16.50 -11.05
N GLU A 283 3.23 -15.84 -10.75
CA GLU A 283 2.69 -15.78 -9.39
C GLU A 283 2.00 -17.07 -8.95
N LYS A 284 1.61 -17.94 -9.89
CA LYS A 284 0.99 -19.24 -9.62
C LYS A 284 1.81 -20.10 -8.66
N ASP A 285 3.13 -20.07 -8.82
CA ASP A 285 4.03 -20.96 -8.09
C ASP A 285 4.47 -20.39 -6.73
N ARG A 286 4.21 -19.10 -6.47
CA ARG A 286 4.69 -18.41 -5.27
C ARG A 286 3.58 -17.96 -4.32
N ASN A 287 2.39 -17.60 -4.83
CA ASN A 287 1.43 -16.79 -4.06
C ASN A 287 -0.04 -17.22 -4.16
N SER A 288 -0.34 -18.52 -4.21
CA SER A 288 -1.73 -18.97 -4.02
C SER A 288 -2.18 -18.66 -2.58
N CYS A 289 -2.91 -17.57 -2.39
CA CYS A 289 -3.48 -17.23 -1.09
C CYS A 289 -4.69 -18.13 -0.83
N SER A 290 -4.77 -18.75 0.36
CA SER A 290 -5.94 -19.55 0.74
C SER A 290 -7.19 -18.71 1.03
N SER A 291 -7.05 -17.38 1.04
CA SER A 291 -8.13 -16.43 1.24
C SER A 291 -7.77 -15.05 0.69
N CYS A 292 -8.79 -14.27 0.36
CA CYS A 292 -8.64 -12.86 0.07
C CYS A 292 -9.72 -12.03 0.79
N ILE A 293 -9.37 -10.81 1.20
CA ILE A 293 -10.33 -9.85 1.76
C ILE A 293 -10.39 -8.64 0.84
N LEU A 294 -11.60 -8.35 0.36
CA LEU A 294 -11.90 -7.40 -0.69
C LEU A 294 -12.75 -6.26 -0.11
N PRO A 295 -12.21 -5.04 0.03
CA PRO A 295 -13.01 -3.89 0.42
C PRO A 295 -14.18 -3.61 -0.56
N ASP A 296 -15.36 -3.22 -0.06
CA ASP A 296 -16.53 -2.86 -0.88
C ASP A 296 -16.25 -1.69 -1.83
N ARG A 297 -15.28 -0.83 -1.45
CA ARG A 297 -14.84 0.33 -2.24
C ARG A 297 -13.62 0.03 -3.10
N SER A 298 -13.23 -1.23 -3.24
CA SER A 298 -12.15 -1.61 -4.12
C SER A 298 -12.48 -1.29 -5.57
N THR A 299 -11.47 -0.82 -6.26
CA THR A 299 -11.52 -0.66 -7.71
C THR A 299 -11.35 -2.04 -8.33
N MET A 300 -12.09 -2.33 -9.39
CA MET A 300 -12.01 -3.64 -10.04
C MET A 300 -11.84 -3.53 -11.55
N ALA A 301 -11.14 -4.51 -12.11
CA ALA A 301 -11.02 -4.71 -13.54
C ALA A 301 -11.44 -6.15 -13.86
N HIS A 302 -12.59 -6.31 -14.52
CA HIS A 302 -13.05 -7.60 -15.01
C HIS A 302 -12.40 -7.89 -16.36
N VAL A 303 -11.62 -8.96 -16.44
CA VAL A 303 -10.80 -9.33 -17.58
C VAL A 303 -11.38 -10.57 -18.23
N VAL A 304 -11.67 -10.50 -19.53
CA VAL A 304 -12.12 -11.62 -20.35
C VAL A 304 -11.08 -11.92 -21.41
N CYS A 305 -10.56 -13.15 -21.44
CA CYS A 305 -9.54 -13.58 -22.40
C CYS A 305 -10.17 -14.43 -23.51
N TYR A 306 -9.74 -14.22 -24.75
CA TYR A 306 -10.27 -14.88 -25.95
C TYR A 306 -9.18 -15.48 -26.83
N ARG A 307 -9.54 -16.53 -27.56
CA ARG A 307 -8.83 -17.05 -28.74
C ARG A 307 -9.73 -16.86 -29.95
N GLY A 308 -9.42 -15.87 -30.79
CA GLY A 308 -10.36 -15.42 -31.81
C GLY A 308 -11.68 -14.97 -31.17
N HIS A 309 -12.77 -15.71 -31.40
CA HIS A 309 -14.09 -15.45 -30.82
C HIS A 309 -14.45 -16.33 -29.61
N GLU A 310 -13.64 -17.34 -29.31
CA GLU A 310 -13.88 -18.26 -28.20
C GLU A 310 -13.38 -17.66 -26.89
N ARG A 311 -14.21 -17.62 -25.85
CA ARG A 311 -13.81 -17.20 -24.50
C ARG A 311 -13.00 -18.30 -23.83
N LEU A 312 -11.75 -17.99 -23.46
CA LEU A 312 -10.84 -18.92 -22.77
C LEU A 312 -11.01 -18.90 -21.25
N ALA A 313 -11.13 -17.70 -20.66
CA ALA A 313 -11.22 -17.50 -19.21
C ALA A 313 -11.80 -16.11 -18.89
N SER A 314 -12.24 -15.95 -17.65
CA SER A 314 -12.60 -14.65 -17.09
C SER A 314 -12.23 -14.59 -15.61
N PHE A 315 -11.84 -13.40 -15.17
CA PHE A 315 -11.50 -13.15 -13.77
C PHE A 315 -11.62 -11.66 -13.45
N VAL A 316 -11.68 -11.32 -12.16
CA VAL A 316 -11.72 -9.95 -11.66
C VAL A 316 -10.42 -9.62 -10.95
N VAL A 317 -9.83 -8.46 -11.25
CA VAL A 317 -8.66 -7.94 -10.55
C VAL A 317 -9.09 -6.80 -9.64
N TYR A 318 -8.93 -6.97 -8.32
CA TYR A 318 -9.23 -5.98 -7.29
C TYR A 318 -7.97 -5.19 -6.92
N ASP A 319 -8.10 -3.86 -6.92
CA ASP A 319 -7.08 -2.87 -6.57
C ASP A 319 -5.75 -3.06 -7.32
N GLY A 320 -5.76 -3.77 -8.45
CA GLY A 320 -4.57 -4.16 -9.21
C GLY A 320 -3.70 -5.24 -8.57
N THR A 321 -4.08 -5.80 -7.42
CA THR A 321 -3.23 -6.73 -6.65
C THR A 321 -3.85 -8.09 -6.38
N THR A 322 -5.17 -8.24 -6.46
CA THR A 322 -5.85 -9.50 -6.13
C THR A 322 -6.69 -9.99 -7.29
N ILE A 323 -6.45 -11.21 -7.79
CA ILE A 323 -7.28 -11.86 -8.81
C ILE A 323 -8.30 -12.76 -8.13
N VAL A 324 -9.54 -12.70 -8.60
CA VAL A 324 -10.59 -13.68 -8.29
C VAL A 324 -11.10 -14.28 -9.60
N THR A 325 -10.98 -15.59 -9.76
CA THR A 325 -11.47 -16.32 -10.95
C THR A 325 -12.96 -16.66 -10.85
N ASP A 326 -13.57 -17.06 -11.96
CA ASP A 326 -14.98 -17.50 -12.01
C ASP A 326 -15.30 -18.63 -11.03
N ASP A 327 -14.33 -19.52 -10.75
CA ASP A 327 -14.44 -20.60 -9.76
C ASP A 327 -14.10 -20.15 -8.33
N ARG A 328 -14.09 -18.83 -8.09
CA ARG A 328 -13.91 -18.18 -6.78
C ARG A 328 -12.56 -18.44 -6.11
N ARG A 329 -11.52 -18.75 -6.89
CA ARG A 329 -10.14 -18.83 -6.37
C ARG A 329 -9.51 -17.45 -6.32
N CYS A 330 -8.78 -17.17 -5.24
CA CYS A 330 -8.03 -15.93 -5.07
C CYS A 330 -6.53 -16.13 -5.39
N TYR A 331 -5.92 -15.14 -6.04
CA TYR A 331 -4.46 -15.02 -6.21
C TYR A 331 -4.04 -13.60 -5.86
N ARG A 332 -2.83 -13.41 -5.31
CA ARG A 332 -2.31 -12.07 -4.99
C ARG A 332 -0.95 -11.83 -5.64
N TYR A 333 -0.77 -10.65 -6.22
CA TYR A 333 0.51 -10.15 -6.71
C TYR A 333 1.29 -9.49 -5.56
N LEU A 334 2.58 -9.80 -5.45
CA LEU A 334 3.48 -9.09 -4.54
C LEU A 334 4.14 -7.88 -5.22
N GLU A 335 4.34 -7.95 -6.54
CA GLU A 335 5.00 -6.90 -7.31
C GLU A 335 4.13 -6.45 -8.49
N GLU A 336 4.26 -5.18 -8.88
CA GLU A 336 3.50 -4.56 -9.98
C GLU A 336 3.87 -4.97 -11.42
N PRO A 337 5.04 -5.57 -11.79
CA PRO A 337 5.57 -5.45 -13.15
C PRO A 337 4.77 -6.17 -14.25
N ALA A 338 3.71 -6.92 -13.91
CA ALA A 338 2.78 -7.50 -14.88
C ALA A 338 1.30 -7.44 -14.43
N SER A 339 0.94 -6.45 -13.62
CA SER A 339 -0.45 -6.22 -13.22
C SER A 339 -1.28 -5.68 -14.40
N ILE A 340 -2.62 -5.77 -14.28
CA ILE A 340 -3.52 -5.07 -15.21
C ILE A 340 -3.24 -3.56 -15.25
N ARG A 341 -2.76 -2.97 -14.14
CA ARG A 341 -2.33 -1.57 -14.13
C ARG A 341 -1.17 -1.37 -15.10
N THR A 342 -0.18 -2.26 -15.14
CA THR A 342 0.98 -2.19 -16.03
C THR A 342 0.60 -2.30 -17.50
N ILE A 343 -0.30 -3.21 -17.85
CA ILE A 343 -0.81 -3.34 -19.24
C ILE A 343 -1.56 -2.09 -19.65
N THR A 344 -2.45 -1.61 -18.77
CA THR A 344 -3.21 -0.39 -19.01
C THR A 344 -2.30 0.84 -19.12
N SER A 345 -1.20 0.82 -18.37
CA SER A 345 -0.19 1.88 -18.32
C SER A 345 0.72 1.91 -19.55
N ALA A 346 0.84 0.78 -20.26
CA ALA A 346 1.63 0.67 -21.48
C ALA A 346 0.86 1.16 -22.73
N ILE A 347 -0.36 1.65 -22.53
CA ILE A 347 -1.16 2.24 -23.60
C ILE A 347 -0.72 3.69 -23.78
N GLU A 348 -0.32 4.01 -25.00
CA GLU A 348 0.25 5.31 -25.39
C GLU A 348 -0.55 6.52 -24.86
N TRP A 349 -1.88 6.50 -24.96
CA TRP A 349 -2.70 7.64 -24.51
C TRP A 349 -2.90 7.70 -22.99
N VAL A 350 -2.65 6.61 -22.25
CA VAL A 350 -2.73 6.55 -20.78
C VAL A 350 -1.42 7.01 -20.15
N GLU A 351 -0.31 6.75 -20.83
CA GLU A 351 1.05 6.94 -20.33
C GLU A 351 1.31 8.35 -19.77
N PRO A 352 0.92 9.47 -20.43
CA PRO A 352 1.19 10.81 -19.91
C PRO A 352 0.54 11.07 -18.54
N PHE A 353 -0.68 10.57 -18.30
CA PHE A 353 -1.34 10.68 -17.00
C PHE A 353 -0.58 9.93 -15.91
N ARG A 354 -0.11 8.72 -16.24
CA ARG A 354 0.63 7.87 -15.31
C ARG A 354 1.97 8.48 -14.94
N LEU A 355 2.73 8.94 -15.93
CA LEU A 355 4.05 9.53 -15.71
C LEU A 355 3.95 10.76 -14.81
N ARG A 356 2.95 11.63 -15.06
CA ARG A 356 2.65 12.78 -14.19
C ARG A 356 2.30 12.37 -12.76
N VAL A 357 1.43 11.38 -12.58
CA VAL A 357 1.06 10.88 -11.25
C VAL A 357 2.24 10.25 -10.52
N ALA A 358 3.10 9.52 -11.24
CA ALA A 358 4.33 8.95 -10.69
C ALA A 358 5.32 10.04 -10.26
N CYS A 359 5.48 11.11 -11.06
CA CYS A 359 6.26 12.29 -10.68
C CYS A 359 5.74 12.91 -9.37
N ALA A 360 4.41 13.06 -9.25
CA ALA A 360 3.80 13.58 -8.04
C ALA A 360 4.01 12.68 -6.81
N ALA A 361 3.97 11.36 -6.99
CA ALA A 361 4.28 10.40 -5.93
C ALA A 361 5.75 10.47 -5.49
N ASN A 362 6.67 10.69 -6.44
CA ASN A 362 8.09 10.91 -6.15
C ASN A 362 8.31 12.17 -5.30
N LEU A 363 7.71 13.30 -5.68
CA LEU A 363 7.75 14.54 -4.88
C LEU A 363 7.16 14.37 -3.49
N SER A 364 6.02 13.68 -3.37
CA SER A 364 5.42 13.34 -2.07
C SER A 364 6.38 12.50 -1.21
N THR A 365 7.06 11.53 -1.82
CA THR A 365 8.07 10.72 -1.12
C THR A 365 9.24 11.59 -0.64
N LEU A 366 9.74 12.51 -1.48
CA LEU A 366 10.79 13.45 -1.10
C LEU A 366 10.36 14.38 0.04
N TRP A 367 9.09 14.79 0.09
CA TRP A 367 8.55 15.58 1.22
C TRP A 367 8.73 14.85 2.55
N TYR A 368 8.31 13.58 2.62
CA TYR A 368 8.50 12.78 3.83
C TYR A 368 9.97 12.61 4.19
N ARG A 369 10.82 12.41 3.18
CA ARG A 369 12.26 12.30 3.40
C ARG A 369 12.84 13.60 3.96
N LEU A 370 12.49 14.78 3.43
CA LEU A 370 12.95 16.07 3.97
C LEU A 370 12.55 16.26 5.45
N ARG A 371 11.34 15.82 5.82
CA ARG A 371 10.91 15.81 7.23
C ARG A 371 11.73 14.84 8.09
N LEU A 372 12.13 13.69 7.55
CA LEU A 372 13.05 12.77 8.24
C LEU A 372 14.44 13.34 8.43
N TYR A 373 14.98 14.00 7.41
CA TYR A 373 16.27 14.68 7.51
C TYR A 373 16.24 15.70 8.65
N HIS A 374 15.18 16.51 8.71
CA HIS A 374 14.96 17.43 9.81
C HIS A 374 14.95 16.72 11.19
N GLN A 375 14.27 15.58 11.32
CA GLN A 375 14.27 14.81 12.56
C GLN A 375 15.65 14.25 12.91
N ALA A 376 16.40 13.75 11.93
CA ALA A 376 17.74 13.21 12.11
C ALA A 376 18.74 14.28 12.52
N GLU A 377 18.74 15.44 11.87
CA GLU A 377 19.58 16.58 12.22
C GLU A 377 19.27 17.10 13.62
N ARG A 378 17.98 17.15 14.01
CA ARG A 378 17.60 17.51 15.38
C ARG A 378 18.27 16.59 16.42
N LEU A 379 18.23 15.28 16.19
CA LEU A 379 18.87 14.29 17.08
C LEU A 379 20.40 14.42 17.09
N HIS A 380 21.03 14.81 15.98
CA HIS A 380 22.46 15.12 15.95
C HIS A 380 22.79 16.40 16.72
N LEU A 381 21.96 17.44 16.61
CA LEU A 381 22.15 18.77 17.21
C LEU A 381 21.78 18.86 18.69
N GLU A 382 20.97 17.96 19.26
CA GLU A 382 20.71 17.91 20.71
C GLU A 382 21.99 17.66 21.54
N ASN A 383 23.07 17.20 20.89
CA ASN A 383 24.41 17.15 21.47
C ASN A 383 25.20 18.47 21.35
N SER A 384 24.63 19.51 20.73
CA SER A 384 25.23 20.81 20.50
C SER A 384 24.54 21.89 21.35
N PRO A 385 25.29 22.76 22.06
CA PRO A 385 24.74 23.73 23.01
C PRO A 385 23.99 24.92 22.38
N SER A 386 23.90 25.00 21.06
CA SER A 386 23.16 26.04 20.33
C SER A 386 21.76 25.53 19.99
N GLY A 387 20.76 25.92 20.79
CA GLY A 387 19.34 25.54 20.64
C GLY A 387 18.91 25.50 19.18
N GLY A 388 18.63 24.29 18.70
CA GLY A 388 18.52 23.96 17.28
C GLY A 388 17.35 24.66 16.62
N GLN A 389 17.66 25.67 15.81
CA GLN A 389 16.72 26.15 14.81
C GLN A 389 16.49 25.02 13.80
N VAL A 390 15.22 24.81 13.47
CA VAL A 390 14.72 23.80 12.54
C VAL A 390 15.23 24.16 11.14
N VAL A 391 16.03 23.31 10.49
CA VAL A 391 16.57 23.61 9.14
C VAL A 391 16.32 22.44 8.19
N TYR A 392 15.78 22.73 7.02
CA TYR A 392 15.92 21.86 5.86
C TYR A 392 17.41 21.75 5.46
N PRO A 393 17.82 20.76 4.66
CA PRO A 393 19.20 20.75 4.18
C PRO A 393 19.51 22.02 3.39
N ALA A 394 20.77 22.44 3.39
CA ALA A 394 21.21 23.56 2.56
C ALA A 394 20.88 23.29 1.09
N SER A 395 20.23 24.26 0.42
CA SER A 395 19.66 24.06 -0.92
C SER A 395 20.70 23.69 -1.98
N GLU A 396 21.96 24.08 -1.80
CA GLU A 396 23.08 23.74 -2.69
C GLU A 396 23.58 22.29 -2.56
N ARG A 397 23.09 21.55 -1.55
CA ARG A 397 23.52 20.17 -1.24
C ARG A 397 22.36 19.28 -0.79
N TRP A 398 21.12 19.65 -1.10
CA TRP A 398 19.96 18.98 -0.53
C TRP A 398 19.87 17.50 -0.92
N CYS A 399 20.13 17.13 -2.18
CA CYS A 399 20.14 15.73 -2.60
C CYS A 399 21.23 14.92 -1.86
N ASP A 400 22.43 15.47 -1.73
CA ASP A 400 23.55 14.80 -1.04
C ASP A 400 23.25 14.57 0.44
N ALA A 401 22.76 15.62 1.11
CA ALA A 401 22.43 15.59 2.53
C ALA A 401 21.34 14.54 2.82
N MET A 402 20.33 14.48 1.95
CA MET A 402 19.26 13.51 2.01
C MET A 402 19.74 12.06 1.81
N LEU A 403 20.61 11.83 0.83
CA LEU A 403 21.19 10.50 0.59
C LEU A 403 22.09 10.03 1.74
N GLN A 404 22.87 10.95 2.32
CA GLN A 404 23.80 10.65 3.41
C GLN A 404 23.08 10.17 4.66
N ILE A 405 22.02 10.89 5.09
CA ILE A 405 21.29 10.54 6.32
C ILE A 405 20.53 9.22 6.17
N LEU A 406 19.87 9.02 5.04
CA LEU A 406 18.93 7.91 4.89
C LEU A 406 19.62 6.58 4.48
N GLN A 407 20.95 6.60 4.26
CA GLN A 407 21.77 5.45 3.81
C GLN A 407 21.04 4.64 2.74
N ILE A 408 20.49 5.33 1.75
CA ILE A 408 19.44 4.75 0.92
C ILE A 408 20.04 3.84 -0.14
N ALA A 409 19.38 2.69 -0.33
CA ALA A 409 19.69 1.78 -1.41
C ALA A 409 19.36 2.41 -2.77
N GLU A 410 19.96 1.89 -3.84
CA GLU A 410 19.85 2.38 -5.22
C GLU A 410 18.40 2.66 -5.70
N HIS A 411 17.42 1.86 -5.27
CA HIS A 411 16.01 2.07 -5.63
C HIS A 411 15.41 3.39 -5.11
N ALA A 412 16.02 4.02 -4.12
CA ALA A 412 15.57 5.28 -3.58
C ALA A 412 15.98 6.50 -4.41
N VAL A 413 16.93 6.34 -5.34
CA VAL A 413 17.29 7.39 -6.29
C VAL A 413 16.12 7.70 -7.22
N LYS A 414 15.24 6.73 -7.48
CA LYS A 414 14.03 6.90 -8.32
C LYS A 414 13.13 8.05 -7.86
N ALA A 415 13.08 8.36 -6.56
CA ALA A 415 12.27 9.47 -6.06
C ALA A 415 12.81 10.85 -6.46
N TYR A 416 14.06 10.95 -6.93
CA TYR A 416 14.68 12.18 -7.42
C TYR A 416 14.45 12.42 -8.91
N GLU A 417 13.87 11.44 -9.61
CA GLU A 417 13.68 11.45 -11.05
C GLU A 417 12.19 11.61 -11.39
N CYS A 418 11.88 12.58 -12.22
CA CYS A 418 10.61 12.65 -12.92
C CYS A 418 10.68 11.60 -14.05
N PRO A 419 9.74 10.65 -14.10
CA PRO A 419 9.81 9.55 -15.06
C PRO A 419 9.61 9.98 -16.52
N ASP A 420 9.24 11.23 -16.79
CA ASP A 420 9.00 11.79 -18.13
C ASP A 420 10.09 12.81 -18.56
N ALA A 421 10.93 13.28 -17.63
CA ALA A 421 11.89 14.37 -17.87
C ALA A 421 13.19 13.93 -18.58
N GLY A 422 13.30 12.66 -18.98
CA GLY A 422 14.50 12.07 -19.58
C GLY A 422 15.57 11.66 -18.54
N GLU A 423 16.74 11.26 -19.03
CA GLU A 423 17.83 10.76 -18.18
C GLU A 423 18.53 11.87 -17.38
N GLY A 424 18.75 11.62 -16.09
CA GLY A 424 19.61 12.43 -15.24
C GLY A 424 19.48 12.07 -13.76
N PRO A 425 20.38 12.58 -12.91
CA PRO A 425 20.45 12.12 -11.52
C PRO A 425 19.34 12.70 -10.64
N CYS A 426 18.80 13.87 -11.00
CA CYS A 426 17.64 14.48 -10.36
C CYS A 426 16.99 15.47 -11.34
N THR A 427 15.67 15.62 -11.27
CA THR A 427 14.89 16.55 -12.11
C THR A 427 14.08 17.53 -11.26
N TYR A 428 14.47 17.70 -10.00
CA TYR A 428 13.82 18.58 -9.04
C TYR A 428 14.81 19.62 -8.51
N ALA A 429 14.30 20.82 -8.22
CA ALA A 429 15.03 21.89 -7.58
C ALA A 429 14.36 22.26 -6.26
N MET A 430 15.18 22.71 -5.30
CA MET A 430 14.71 23.19 -4.01
C MET A 430 14.57 24.71 -3.99
N ASN A 431 13.46 25.22 -3.45
CA ASN A 431 13.29 26.65 -3.23
C ASN A 431 14.11 27.10 -2.00
N SER A 432 15.17 27.88 -2.23
CA SER A 432 16.06 28.37 -1.17
C SER A 432 15.40 29.32 -0.16
N ASN A 433 14.20 29.83 -0.44
CA ASN A 433 13.45 30.69 0.50
C ASN A 433 12.43 29.91 1.33
N CYS A 434 12.26 28.60 1.11
CA CYS A 434 11.32 27.79 1.86
C CYS A 434 12.01 27.20 3.09
N GLU A 435 11.59 27.65 4.26
CA GLU A 435 12.02 27.14 5.56
C GLU A 435 11.00 26.13 6.12
N PRO A 436 11.38 25.26 7.05
CA PRO A 436 10.47 24.26 7.64
C PRO A 436 9.19 24.84 8.27
N ASP A 437 9.24 26.07 8.77
CA ASP A 437 8.15 26.84 9.39
C ASP A 437 7.47 27.83 8.42
N SER A 438 7.90 27.86 7.15
CA SER A 438 7.23 28.63 6.11
C SER A 438 5.76 28.20 5.97
N PRO A 439 4.87 29.10 5.49
CA PRO A 439 3.48 28.76 5.21
C PRO A 439 3.32 27.46 4.42
N GLY A 440 2.26 26.70 4.72
CA GLY A 440 2.01 25.41 4.07
C GLY A 440 1.86 25.48 2.55
N ASP A 441 1.43 26.64 2.03
CA ASP A 441 1.28 26.94 0.61
C ASP A 441 2.56 27.46 -0.07
N THR A 442 3.70 27.56 0.64
CA THR A 442 4.99 27.92 0.07
C THR A 442 5.56 26.77 -0.77
N VAL A 443 6.09 27.07 -1.96
CA VAL A 443 6.79 26.10 -2.81
C VAL A 443 8.05 25.59 -2.12
N LEU A 444 8.19 24.27 -1.97
CA LEU A 444 9.35 23.61 -1.37
C LEU A 444 10.26 22.98 -2.43
N LEU A 445 9.71 22.08 -3.24
CA LEU A 445 10.40 21.48 -4.40
C LEU A 445 9.59 21.71 -5.67
N PHE A 446 10.25 21.75 -6.81
CA PHE A 446 9.59 21.92 -8.10
C PHE A 446 10.37 21.23 -9.22
N GLU A 447 9.69 20.87 -10.30
CA GLU A 447 10.31 20.28 -11.48
C GLU A 447 11.20 21.27 -12.24
N THR A 448 12.38 20.79 -12.65
CA THR A 448 13.38 21.51 -13.44
C THR A 448 13.95 20.57 -14.51
N LYS A 449 14.86 21.08 -15.34
CA LYS A 449 15.67 20.25 -16.23
C LYS A 449 16.56 19.29 -15.42
N PRO A 450 17.08 18.21 -16.00
CA PRO A 450 17.98 17.30 -15.27
C PRO A 450 19.23 17.99 -14.68
N GLY A 451 19.55 17.69 -13.43
CA GLY A 451 20.70 18.23 -12.70
C GLY A 451 20.66 17.93 -11.19
N TRP A 452 21.83 17.86 -10.56
CA TRP A 452 21.98 17.47 -9.16
C TRP A 452 22.07 18.68 -8.21
N ASN A 453 21.41 18.64 -7.04
CA ASN A 453 21.34 19.74 -6.08
C ASN A 453 20.88 21.09 -6.68
N GLN A 454 20.00 21.06 -7.67
CA GLN A 454 19.44 22.28 -8.21
C GLN A 454 18.62 23.02 -7.14
N HIS A 455 18.71 24.33 -7.16
CA HIS A 455 18.00 25.22 -6.25
C HIS A 455 17.84 26.59 -6.88
N GLY A 456 16.78 27.29 -6.51
CA GLY A 456 16.44 28.60 -7.07
C GLY A 456 14.96 28.92 -6.93
N GLY A 457 14.45 29.79 -7.80
CA GLY A 457 13.05 30.19 -7.85
C GLY A 457 12.32 29.71 -9.11
N PRO A 458 11.19 30.35 -9.46
CA PRO A 458 10.36 29.96 -10.60
C PRO A 458 11.10 30.01 -11.95
N GLU A 459 12.21 30.74 -12.06
CA GLU A 459 13.02 30.84 -13.28
C GLU A 459 13.67 29.52 -13.70
N LEU A 460 13.79 28.54 -12.79
CA LEU A 460 14.29 27.20 -13.09
C LEU A 460 13.19 26.20 -13.45
N PHE A 461 11.91 26.56 -13.26
CA PHE A 461 10.79 25.67 -13.52
C PHE A 461 10.69 25.30 -15.01
N THR A 462 10.41 24.03 -15.30
CA THR A 462 10.22 23.55 -16.68
C THR A 462 8.79 23.08 -16.92
N PHE A 463 8.20 23.51 -18.04
CA PHE A 463 6.90 23.04 -18.53
C PHE A 463 7.02 21.91 -19.55
N ASP A 464 8.23 21.53 -19.92
CA ASP A 464 8.50 20.65 -21.07
C ASP A 464 8.64 19.18 -20.68
N ASN A 465 8.52 18.82 -19.39
CA ASN A 465 8.70 17.45 -18.92
C ASN A 465 7.49 16.55 -19.20
N HIS A 466 6.29 17.09 -19.39
CA HIS A 466 5.05 16.31 -19.48
C HIS A 466 4.20 16.65 -20.71
N GLU A 467 3.31 15.74 -21.09
CA GLU A 467 2.23 15.97 -22.05
C GLU A 467 0.83 15.85 -21.37
N PRO A 468 -0.09 16.82 -21.56
CA PRO A 468 0.16 18.20 -21.97
C PRO A 468 1.25 18.89 -21.13
N LYS A 469 1.85 19.92 -21.72
CA LYS A 469 2.89 20.74 -21.09
C LYS A 469 2.50 21.21 -19.70
N GLY A 470 3.45 21.10 -18.79
CA GLY A 470 3.31 21.42 -17.38
C GLY A 470 4.43 20.83 -16.54
N GLY A 471 4.33 20.99 -15.22
CA GLY A 471 5.25 20.40 -14.26
C GLY A 471 4.67 20.37 -12.85
N CYS A 472 5.19 19.49 -12.02
CA CYS A 472 4.78 19.34 -10.63
C CYS A 472 5.53 20.32 -9.71
N VAL A 473 4.80 20.80 -8.71
CA VAL A 473 5.32 21.59 -7.60
C VAL A 473 4.85 20.95 -6.29
N LEU A 474 5.79 20.74 -5.37
CA LEU A 474 5.55 20.33 -4.00
C LEU A 474 5.49 21.55 -3.09
N LEU A 475 4.42 21.67 -2.32
CA LEU A 475 4.24 22.69 -1.29
C LEU A 475 4.73 22.21 0.08
N ASN A 476 5.00 23.14 1.00
CA ASN A 476 5.58 22.85 2.30
C ASN A 476 4.69 21.94 3.18
N ASP A 477 3.38 21.96 2.96
CA ASP A 477 2.40 21.08 3.62
C ASP A 477 2.33 19.65 3.06
N GLY A 478 3.11 19.34 2.01
CA GLY A 478 3.13 18.03 1.36
C GLY A 478 2.18 17.90 0.17
N THR A 479 1.38 18.92 -0.11
CA THR A 479 0.52 18.96 -1.29
C THR A 479 1.35 19.06 -2.57
N VAL A 480 1.06 18.21 -3.55
CA VAL A 480 1.64 18.33 -4.89
C VAL A 480 0.60 18.89 -5.85
N LYS A 481 0.98 19.88 -6.65
CA LYS A 481 0.16 20.50 -7.70
C LYS A 481 0.82 20.32 -9.05
N PHE A 482 0.02 20.16 -10.09
CA PHE A 482 0.48 20.22 -11.48
C PHE A 482 0.17 21.58 -12.07
N ILE A 483 1.22 22.31 -12.46
CA ILE A 483 1.19 23.68 -12.97
C ILE A 483 1.24 23.62 -14.49
N ARG A 484 0.22 24.17 -15.14
CA ARG A 484 0.01 24.11 -16.61
C ARG A 484 0.44 25.39 -17.30
N THR A 485 0.44 26.54 -16.61
CA THR A 485 0.74 27.84 -17.23
C THR A 485 1.71 28.69 -16.40
N GLU A 486 2.32 29.69 -17.06
CA GLU A 486 3.19 30.66 -16.38
C GLU A 486 2.42 31.49 -15.34
N GLU A 487 1.16 31.82 -15.60
CA GLU A 487 0.31 32.56 -14.65
C GLU A 487 0.05 31.75 -13.38
N GLU A 488 -0.22 30.45 -13.52
CA GLU A 488 -0.37 29.55 -12.38
C GLU A 488 0.92 29.47 -11.56
N LEU A 489 2.08 29.37 -12.23
CA LEU A 489 3.41 29.31 -11.59
C LEU A 489 3.72 30.57 -10.77
N HIS A 490 3.47 31.76 -11.35
CA HIS A 490 3.75 33.04 -10.70
C HIS A 490 2.72 33.40 -9.62
N ALA A 491 1.55 32.76 -9.62
CA ALA A 491 0.57 32.90 -8.54
C ALA A 491 0.92 32.11 -7.28
N LEU A 492 1.90 31.18 -7.34
CA LEU A 492 2.36 30.43 -6.18
C LEU A 492 3.18 31.30 -5.22
N ARG A 493 3.20 30.90 -3.94
CA ARG A 493 4.02 31.54 -2.92
C ARG A 493 5.43 30.97 -2.96
N TRP A 494 6.40 31.80 -3.34
CA TRP A 494 7.81 31.43 -3.42
C TRP A 494 8.65 31.92 -2.22
N LYS A 495 8.10 32.81 -1.40
CA LYS A 495 8.77 33.45 -0.26
C LYS A 495 7.80 33.63 0.90
#